data_AF-A0A094E454-F1
#
_entry.id   AF-A0A094E454-F1
#
_cell.length_a   1.000
_cell.length_b   1.000
_cell.length_c   1.000
_cell.angle_alpha   90.00
_cell.angle_beta   90.00
_cell.angle_gamma   90.00
#
_symmetry.space_group_name_H-M   'P 1'
#
loop_
_entity.id
_entity.type
_entity.pdbx_description
1 polymer ?
#
loop_
_entity_poly.entity_id
_entity_poly.type
_entity_poly.pdbx_seq_one_letter_code
_entity_poly.pdbx_strand_id
1 'polypeptide(L)'
;MSSPTSSETFTSPPIDRTEVATLISNSLAARPSGPFPTASTLATLTPTLLTHLPDHGTSSTTLSHLLTLPPGLSSATITPSYYAFVSGGNLPIAAAADNLVTALDCNVMVHDANTSLATTIESNALTMLTELLRLSPQVWGGRAITPGATGSNILAVATARDALLDRRLAAKGSAETVASLGLVGACVEAGVKGVQILVAAAHSSIGKAAGVLGLGRGNVRDVSVEGEPWRLDLEKVRKEAGREG
;
A
#
# COMPACT_ATOMS: atom_id res chain seq x y z
N MET A 1 32.47 5.92 -22.00
CA MET A 1 31.49 4.88 -21.69
C MET A 1 31.32 4.05 -22.94
N SER A 2 31.90 2.85 -22.96
CA SER A 2 31.80 1.95 -24.12
C SER A 2 30.39 1.36 -24.17
N SER A 3 29.75 1.40 -25.33
CA SER A 3 28.44 0.78 -25.57
C SER A 3 28.49 -0.71 -25.23
N PRO A 4 27.43 -1.29 -24.63
CA PRO A 4 27.38 -2.72 -24.37
C PRO A 4 27.44 -3.49 -25.69
N THR A 5 28.24 -4.56 -25.72
CA THR A 5 28.37 -5.46 -26.86
C THR A 5 27.07 -6.23 -27.09
N SER A 6 26.63 -6.31 -28.35
CA SER A 6 25.35 -6.88 -28.83
C SER A 6 25.14 -8.38 -28.61
N SER A 7 25.96 -9.05 -27.79
CA SER A 7 25.92 -10.50 -27.55
C SER A 7 25.35 -10.90 -26.19
N GLU A 8 25.00 -9.95 -25.32
CA GLU A 8 24.28 -10.26 -24.08
C GLU A 8 22.77 -10.42 -24.37
N THR A 9 22.39 -11.60 -24.87
CA THR A 9 20.98 -12.00 -24.82
C THR A 9 20.62 -12.30 -23.36
N PHE A 10 19.87 -11.39 -22.73
CA PHE A 10 19.18 -11.57 -21.43
C PHE A 10 18.09 -12.66 -21.48
N THR A 11 18.26 -13.70 -22.29
CA THR A 11 17.30 -14.78 -22.42
C THR A 11 17.79 -15.94 -21.56
N SER A 12 17.53 -15.85 -20.25
CA SER A 12 17.40 -17.09 -19.49
C SER A 12 16.31 -17.94 -20.16
N PRO A 13 16.50 -19.26 -20.31
CA PRO A 13 15.42 -20.12 -20.81
C PRO A 13 14.17 -19.88 -19.95
N PRO A 14 12.98 -19.85 -20.56
CA PRO A 14 11.75 -19.60 -19.82
C PRO A 14 11.61 -20.66 -18.72
N ILE A 15 11.40 -20.21 -17.50
CA ILE A 15 11.07 -21.07 -16.36
C ILE A 15 9.72 -21.74 -16.66
N ASP A 16 9.64 -23.06 -16.52
CA ASP A 16 8.36 -23.76 -16.61
C ASP A 16 7.45 -23.35 -15.45
N ARG A 17 6.48 -22.48 -15.75
CA ARG A 17 5.52 -21.97 -14.77
C ARG A 17 4.67 -23.08 -14.15
N THR A 18 4.51 -24.22 -14.83
CA THR A 18 3.79 -25.40 -14.33
C THR A 18 4.58 -26.08 -13.22
N GLU A 19 5.87 -26.25 -13.43
CA GLU A 19 6.79 -26.84 -12.45
C GLU A 19 6.82 -25.97 -11.18
N VAL A 20 6.99 -24.66 -11.35
CA VAL A 20 6.97 -23.70 -10.23
C VAL A 20 5.64 -23.73 -9.47
N ALA A 21 4.51 -23.70 -10.16
CA ALA A 21 3.19 -23.75 -9.53
C ALA A 21 2.98 -25.06 -8.75
N THR A 22 3.44 -26.18 -9.30
CA THR A 22 3.38 -27.50 -8.65
C THR A 22 4.24 -27.52 -7.38
N LEU A 23 5.45 -27.00 -7.45
CA LEU A 23 6.37 -26.94 -6.30
C LEU A 23 5.88 -26.02 -5.20
N ILE A 24 5.32 -24.86 -5.54
CA ILE A 24 4.67 -23.96 -4.57
C ILE A 24 3.51 -24.69 -3.89
N SER A 25 2.65 -25.35 -4.66
CA SER A 25 1.50 -26.09 -4.12
C SER A 25 1.92 -27.21 -3.17
N ASN A 26 2.93 -28.00 -3.54
CA ASN A 26 3.49 -29.05 -2.70
C ASN A 26 4.12 -28.49 -1.42
N SER A 27 4.84 -27.37 -1.53
CA SER A 27 5.46 -26.70 -0.37
C SER A 27 4.42 -26.18 0.62
N LEU A 28 3.31 -25.62 0.13
CA LEU A 28 2.19 -25.18 0.95
C LEU A 28 1.49 -26.37 1.64
N ALA A 29 1.34 -27.50 0.94
CA ALA A 29 0.74 -28.71 1.47
C ALA A 29 1.62 -29.41 2.54
N ALA A 30 2.95 -29.37 2.37
CA ALA A 30 3.92 -29.97 3.29
C ALA A 30 4.24 -29.10 4.52
N ARG A 31 3.54 -27.98 4.71
CA ARG A 31 3.86 -26.99 5.73
C ARG A 31 3.64 -27.53 7.15
N PRO A 32 4.51 -27.17 8.12
CA PRO A 32 4.28 -27.49 9.53
C PRO A 32 2.96 -26.92 10.06
N SER A 33 2.37 -27.57 11.05
CA SER A 33 1.13 -27.12 11.70
C SER A 33 1.29 -25.83 12.52
N GLY A 34 2.52 -25.47 12.88
CA GLY A 34 2.83 -24.28 13.65
C GLY A 34 2.79 -22.98 12.82
N PRO A 35 2.45 -21.83 13.44
CA PRO A 35 2.40 -20.55 12.73
C PRO A 35 3.78 -20.02 12.32
N PHE A 36 4.86 -20.52 12.93
CA PHE A 36 6.23 -20.05 12.71
C PHE A 36 7.19 -21.21 12.39
N PRO A 37 8.23 -20.96 11.57
CA PRO A 37 9.34 -21.89 11.39
C PRO A 37 10.03 -22.25 12.71
N THR A 38 10.58 -23.46 12.79
CA THR A 38 11.37 -23.87 13.98
C THR A 38 12.75 -23.21 13.97
N ALA A 39 13.35 -23.03 15.15
CA ALA A 39 14.72 -22.53 15.26
C ALA A 39 15.73 -23.39 14.48
N SER A 40 15.53 -24.72 14.46
CA SER A 40 16.37 -25.64 13.67
C SER A 40 16.23 -25.38 12.17
N THR A 41 15.02 -25.18 11.67
CA THR A 41 14.76 -24.88 10.25
C THR A 41 15.47 -23.59 9.83
N LEU A 42 15.36 -22.54 10.66
CA LEU A 42 16.05 -21.27 10.41
C LEU A 42 17.58 -21.45 10.41
N ALA A 43 18.13 -22.13 11.41
CA ALA A 43 19.57 -22.40 11.52
C ALA A 43 20.13 -23.17 10.33
N THR A 44 19.35 -24.10 9.74
CA THR A 44 19.73 -24.84 8.54
C THR A 44 19.66 -23.99 7.27
N LEU A 45 18.65 -23.12 7.11
CA LEU A 45 18.43 -22.37 5.87
C LEU A 45 19.25 -21.07 5.80
N THR A 46 19.48 -20.37 6.91
CA THR A 46 20.20 -19.09 6.92
C THR A 46 21.57 -19.15 6.23
N PRO A 47 22.43 -20.16 6.46
CA PRO A 47 23.73 -20.25 5.78
C PRO A 47 23.66 -20.47 4.26
N THR A 48 22.49 -20.87 3.73
CA THR A 48 22.30 -21.05 2.28
C THR A 48 22.00 -19.74 1.55
N LEU A 49 21.66 -18.68 2.28
CA LEU A 49 21.26 -17.39 1.69
C LEU A 49 22.49 -16.66 1.15
N LEU A 50 22.37 -16.14 -0.07
CA LEU A 50 23.37 -15.24 -0.65
C LEU A 50 23.43 -13.94 0.16
N THR A 51 24.61 -13.59 0.65
CA THR A 51 24.85 -12.33 1.41
C THR A 51 25.53 -11.24 0.56
N HIS A 52 25.90 -11.58 -0.68
CA HIS A 52 26.52 -10.67 -1.64
C HIS A 52 25.95 -10.90 -3.04
N LEU A 53 25.96 -9.86 -3.85
CA LEU A 53 25.55 -9.92 -5.26
C LEU A 53 26.63 -10.67 -6.07
N PRO A 54 26.31 -11.77 -6.76
CA PRO A 54 27.27 -12.46 -7.62
C PRO A 54 27.63 -11.65 -8.87
N ASP A 55 28.85 -11.85 -9.41
CA ASP A 55 29.33 -11.17 -10.63
C ASP A 55 28.53 -11.55 -11.90
N HIS A 56 27.88 -12.71 -11.89
CA HIS A 56 27.10 -13.23 -13.01
C HIS A 56 25.77 -13.84 -12.52
N GLY A 57 24.70 -13.69 -13.32
CA GLY A 57 23.40 -14.27 -13.01
C GLY A 57 23.31 -15.77 -13.26
N THR A 58 22.66 -16.52 -12.37
CA THR A 58 22.56 -18.00 -12.43
C THR A 58 21.11 -18.51 -12.26
N SER A 59 20.24 -18.18 -13.23
CA SER A 59 18.77 -18.33 -13.11
C SER A 59 18.25 -19.72 -12.67
N SER A 60 18.75 -20.82 -13.22
CA SER A 60 18.29 -22.18 -12.86
C SER A 60 18.67 -22.60 -11.43
N THR A 61 19.89 -22.24 -10.99
CA THR A 61 20.34 -22.49 -9.61
C THR A 61 19.59 -21.61 -8.61
N THR A 62 19.30 -20.36 -8.98
CA THR A 62 18.52 -19.44 -8.15
C THR A 62 17.11 -19.96 -7.93
N LEU A 63 16.43 -20.42 -8.99
CA LEU A 63 15.09 -20.99 -8.84
C LEU A 63 15.12 -22.22 -7.92
N SER A 64 16.06 -23.15 -8.16
CA SER A 64 16.23 -24.35 -7.33
C SER A 64 16.45 -23.98 -5.86
N HIS A 65 17.26 -22.96 -5.58
CA HIS A 65 17.49 -22.46 -4.22
C HIS A 65 16.23 -21.84 -3.62
N LEU A 66 15.53 -20.95 -4.33
CA LEU A 66 14.30 -20.31 -3.85
C LEU A 66 13.24 -21.33 -3.44
N LEU A 67 13.15 -22.45 -4.16
CA LEU A 67 12.22 -23.54 -3.89
C LEU A 67 12.55 -24.34 -2.61
N THR A 68 13.77 -24.21 -2.07
CA THR A 68 14.15 -24.81 -0.77
C THR A 68 13.75 -23.95 0.43
N LEU A 69 13.45 -22.66 0.21
CA LEU A 69 13.20 -21.69 1.27
C LEU A 69 11.81 -21.77 1.96
N PRO A 70 10.72 -22.27 1.34
CA PRO A 70 9.38 -22.22 1.95
C PRO A 70 9.27 -22.69 3.41
N PRO A 71 9.97 -23.76 3.87
CA PRO A 71 9.94 -24.16 5.28
C PRO A 71 10.46 -23.08 6.26
N GLY A 72 11.34 -22.19 5.81
CA GLY A 72 11.89 -21.08 6.59
C GLY A 72 11.09 -19.78 6.48
N LEU A 73 10.09 -19.71 5.59
CA LEU A 73 9.26 -18.54 5.41
C LEU A 73 7.99 -18.67 6.26
N SER A 74 7.75 -17.69 7.12
CA SER A 74 6.53 -17.66 7.93
C SER A 74 5.33 -17.31 7.06
N SER A 75 4.26 -18.09 7.21
CA SER A 75 2.94 -17.76 6.68
C SER A 75 1.88 -18.01 7.75
N ALA A 76 2.12 -17.43 8.94
CA ALA A 76 1.26 -17.60 10.09
C ALA A 76 -0.22 -17.29 9.76
N THR A 77 -0.46 -16.29 8.89
CA THR A 77 -1.78 -15.80 8.49
C THR A 77 -2.65 -16.81 7.71
N ILE A 78 -2.05 -17.82 7.10
CA ILE A 78 -2.79 -18.90 6.40
C ILE A 78 -2.95 -20.14 7.31
N THR A 79 -2.75 -20.02 8.62
CA THR A 79 -3.06 -21.06 9.62
C THR A 79 -4.33 -20.72 10.39
N PRO A 80 -5.18 -21.70 10.75
CA PRO A 80 -6.41 -21.44 11.49
C PRO A 80 -6.18 -20.98 12.93
N SER A 81 -4.95 -21.14 13.45
CA SER A 81 -4.56 -20.81 14.82
C SER A 81 -3.93 -19.42 14.97
N TYR A 82 -3.83 -18.64 13.89
CA TYR A 82 -3.26 -17.30 13.93
C TYR A 82 -4.32 -16.23 14.15
N TYR A 83 -4.25 -15.56 15.31
CA TYR A 83 -5.23 -14.56 15.76
C TYR A 83 -4.62 -13.18 16.04
N ALA A 84 -3.36 -12.96 15.63
CA ALA A 84 -2.65 -11.71 15.89
C ALA A 84 -2.70 -10.75 14.70
N PHE A 85 -2.65 -9.45 14.99
CA PHE A 85 -2.64 -8.36 14.00
C PHE A 85 -3.84 -8.36 13.03
N VAL A 86 -3.85 -7.39 12.12
CA VAL A 86 -4.80 -7.35 10.99
C VAL A 86 -4.07 -7.89 9.76
N SER A 87 -3.90 -9.21 9.74
CA SER A 87 -3.17 -9.88 8.67
C SER A 87 -4.01 -11.05 8.18
N GLY A 88 -4.70 -10.83 7.05
CA GLY A 88 -5.57 -11.83 6.43
C GLY A 88 -4.79 -12.94 5.73
N GLY A 89 -5.45 -14.08 5.55
CA GLY A 89 -5.01 -15.11 4.60
C GLY A 89 -5.37 -14.72 3.17
N ASN A 90 -4.83 -15.44 2.20
CA ASN A 90 -5.12 -15.23 0.78
C ASN A 90 -6.32 -16.09 0.34
N LEU A 91 -7.24 -15.52 -0.46
CA LEU A 91 -8.27 -16.30 -1.15
C LEU A 91 -7.64 -17.01 -2.36
N PRO A 92 -7.95 -18.30 -2.63
CA PRO A 92 -7.36 -19.01 -3.77
C PRO A 92 -7.52 -18.28 -5.12
N ILE A 93 -8.67 -17.62 -5.32
CA ILE A 93 -8.92 -16.85 -6.54
C ILE A 93 -8.08 -15.56 -6.63
N ALA A 94 -7.80 -14.92 -5.49
CA ALA A 94 -6.92 -13.76 -5.43
C ALA A 94 -5.47 -14.16 -5.71
N ALA A 95 -5.02 -15.31 -5.19
CA ALA A 95 -3.72 -15.91 -5.53
C ALA A 95 -3.58 -16.16 -7.04
N ALA A 96 -4.62 -16.73 -7.66
CA ALA A 96 -4.62 -17.00 -9.10
C ALA A 96 -4.56 -15.70 -9.93
N ALA A 97 -5.26 -14.66 -9.49
CA ALA A 97 -5.22 -13.34 -10.14
C ALA A 97 -3.82 -12.70 -10.03
N ASP A 98 -3.17 -12.75 -8.87
CA ASP A 98 -1.81 -12.20 -8.68
C ASP A 98 -0.75 -12.91 -9.54
N ASN A 99 -0.91 -14.22 -9.76
CA ASN A 99 -0.08 -14.97 -10.71
C ASN A 99 -0.27 -14.46 -12.15
N LEU A 100 -1.50 -14.13 -12.54
CA LEU A 100 -1.79 -13.54 -13.85
C LEU A 100 -1.21 -12.13 -13.99
N VAL A 101 -1.36 -11.29 -12.96
CA VAL A 101 -0.78 -9.94 -12.92
C VAL A 101 0.75 -10.01 -13.09
N THR A 102 1.42 -10.87 -12.32
CA THR A 102 2.87 -11.09 -12.42
C THR A 102 3.28 -11.63 -13.79
N ALA A 103 2.47 -12.49 -14.40
CA ALA A 103 2.74 -13.09 -15.69
C ALA A 103 2.61 -12.12 -16.87
N LEU A 104 1.70 -11.14 -16.77
CA LEU A 104 1.37 -10.18 -17.82
C LEU A 104 2.07 -8.82 -17.66
N ASP A 105 2.54 -8.50 -16.46
CA ASP A 105 3.30 -7.28 -16.13
C ASP A 105 2.65 -5.99 -16.71
N CYS A 106 1.33 -5.89 -16.55
CA CYS A 106 0.56 -4.77 -17.11
C CYS A 106 0.84 -3.47 -16.36
N ASN A 107 0.97 -2.36 -17.10
CA ASN A 107 1.14 -1.02 -16.55
C ASN A 107 -0.20 -0.25 -16.55
N VAL A 108 -0.54 0.40 -15.43
CA VAL A 108 -1.78 1.17 -15.22
C VAL A 108 -1.57 2.70 -15.13
N MET A 109 -0.40 3.21 -15.51
CA MET A 109 -0.06 4.64 -15.39
C MET A 109 -0.99 5.57 -16.17
N VAL A 110 -1.45 5.15 -17.36
CA VAL A 110 -2.31 5.95 -18.25
C VAL A 110 -3.43 5.07 -18.79
N HIS A 111 -4.64 5.62 -18.85
CA HIS A 111 -5.76 4.97 -19.54
C HIS A 111 -5.64 5.17 -21.05
N ASP A 112 -5.48 4.07 -21.78
CA ASP A 112 -5.63 4.00 -23.23
C ASP A 112 -6.51 2.80 -23.59
N ALA A 113 -7.74 3.10 -24.00
CA ALA A 113 -8.75 2.10 -24.34
C ALA A 113 -8.36 1.21 -25.53
N ASN A 114 -7.40 1.62 -26.36
CA ASN A 114 -6.94 0.84 -27.51
C ASN A 114 -5.76 -0.09 -27.17
N THR A 115 -5.12 0.08 -26.01
CA THR A 115 -3.88 -0.62 -25.67
C THR A 115 -4.07 -1.66 -24.57
N SER A 116 -4.88 -1.39 -23.53
CA SER A 116 -5.04 -2.34 -22.41
C SER A 116 -6.37 -2.20 -21.69
N LEU A 117 -6.91 -3.34 -21.23
CA LEU A 117 -8.09 -3.39 -20.36
C LEU A 117 -7.76 -3.16 -18.88
N ALA A 118 -6.48 -3.08 -18.48
CA ALA A 118 -6.06 -3.07 -17.07
C ALA A 118 -6.71 -1.94 -16.25
N THR A 119 -6.69 -0.70 -16.77
CA THR A 119 -7.30 0.46 -16.10
C THR A 119 -8.83 0.40 -16.09
N THR A 120 -9.45 -0.22 -17.11
CA THR A 120 -10.90 -0.49 -17.13
C THR A 120 -11.31 -1.51 -16.07
N ILE A 121 -10.52 -2.58 -15.91
CA ILE A 121 -10.72 -3.59 -14.86
C ILE A 121 -10.63 -2.94 -13.48
N GLU A 122 -9.60 -2.13 -13.23
CA GLU A 122 -9.45 -1.38 -11.97
C GLU A 122 -10.66 -0.47 -11.70
N SER A 123 -11.08 0.33 -12.68
CA SER A 123 -12.24 1.23 -12.54
C SER A 123 -13.54 0.50 -12.21
N ASN A 124 -13.79 -0.64 -12.86
CA ASN A 124 -14.97 -1.46 -12.61
C ASN A 124 -14.91 -2.13 -11.23
N ALA A 125 -13.74 -2.64 -10.83
CA ALA A 125 -13.55 -3.21 -9.49
C ALA A 125 -13.78 -2.18 -8.39
N LEU A 126 -13.26 -0.95 -8.56
CA LEU A 126 -13.49 0.15 -7.62
C LEU A 126 -14.95 0.61 -7.60
N THR A 127 -15.67 0.52 -8.73
CA THR A 127 -17.11 0.78 -8.77
C THR A 127 -17.88 -0.26 -7.94
N MET A 128 -17.60 -1.55 -8.12
CA MET A 128 -18.19 -2.61 -7.28
C MET A 128 -17.87 -2.43 -5.80
N LEU A 129 -16.67 -1.96 -5.46
CA LEU A 129 -16.31 -1.64 -4.07
C LEU A 129 -17.14 -0.48 -3.51
N THR A 130 -17.39 0.57 -4.30
CA THR A 130 -18.28 1.66 -3.86
C THR A 130 -19.72 1.18 -3.65
N GLU A 131 -20.23 0.31 -4.52
CA GLU A 131 -21.55 -0.31 -4.37
C GLU A 131 -21.65 -1.16 -3.10
N LEU A 132 -20.63 -1.99 -2.84
CA LEU A 132 -20.52 -2.80 -1.61
C LEU A 132 -20.58 -1.93 -0.35
N LEU A 133 -19.93 -0.77 -0.38
CA LEU A 133 -19.92 0.20 0.72
C LEU A 133 -21.15 1.11 0.75
N ARG A 134 -22.11 0.93 -0.17
CA ARG A 134 -23.31 1.76 -0.35
C ARG A 134 -22.98 3.24 -0.59
N LEU A 135 -21.88 3.49 -1.29
CA LEU A 135 -21.45 4.79 -1.75
C LEU A 135 -21.89 4.97 -3.20
N SER A 136 -22.54 6.09 -3.54
CA SER A 136 -22.98 6.37 -4.91
C SER A 136 -21.77 6.55 -5.84
N PRO A 137 -21.61 5.73 -6.89
CA PRO A 137 -20.51 5.89 -7.85
C PRO A 137 -20.48 7.27 -8.54
N GLN A 138 -21.63 7.94 -8.63
CA GLN A 138 -21.77 9.28 -9.21
C GLN A 138 -21.17 10.37 -8.31
N VAL A 139 -21.25 10.19 -6.98
CA VAL A 139 -20.63 11.09 -6.00
C VAL A 139 -19.16 10.75 -5.79
N TRP A 140 -18.81 9.47 -5.86
CA TRP A 140 -17.47 8.93 -5.60
C TRP A 140 -16.76 8.54 -6.89
N GLY A 141 -16.69 9.47 -7.85
CA GLY A 141 -16.10 9.21 -9.18
C GLY A 141 -14.59 9.02 -9.16
N GLY A 142 -13.88 9.77 -8.31
CA GLY A 142 -12.42 9.65 -8.11
C GLY A 142 -12.09 8.46 -7.21
N ARG A 143 -11.47 7.43 -7.79
CA ARG A 143 -11.12 6.17 -7.11
C ARG A 143 -9.75 5.70 -7.61
N ALA A 144 -8.97 5.10 -6.73
CA ALA A 144 -7.68 4.51 -7.08
C ALA A 144 -7.36 3.36 -6.12
N ILE A 145 -6.69 2.32 -6.63
CA ILE A 145 -6.05 1.33 -5.77
C ILE A 145 -4.73 1.92 -5.26
N THR A 146 -4.41 1.68 -3.99
CA THR A 146 -3.12 2.06 -3.40
C THR A 146 -2.41 0.80 -2.89
N PRO A 147 -1.09 0.85 -2.66
CA PRO A 147 -0.35 -0.27 -2.09
C PRO A 147 -0.83 -0.73 -0.69
N GLY A 148 -1.72 0.03 -0.05
CA GLY A 148 -2.34 -0.35 1.22
C GLY A 148 -2.79 0.84 2.06
N ALA A 149 -3.32 0.55 3.26
CA ALA A 149 -3.95 1.54 4.13
C ALA A 149 -3.05 2.76 4.48
N THR A 150 -1.73 2.60 4.54
CA THR A 150 -0.82 3.73 4.78
C THR A 150 -0.78 4.66 3.57
N GLY A 151 -0.68 4.13 2.34
CA GLY A 151 -0.74 4.91 1.11
C GLY A 151 -2.08 5.63 0.98
N SER A 152 -3.19 4.92 1.22
CA SER A 152 -4.53 5.53 1.23
C SER A 152 -4.66 6.66 2.25
N ASN A 153 -4.13 6.51 3.47
CA ASN A 153 -4.17 7.58 4.47
C ASN A 153 -3.33 8.79 4.06
N ILE A 154 -2.16 8.59 3.44
CA ILE A 154 -1.35 9.69 2.91
C ILE A 154 -2.14 10.46 1.85
N LEU A 155 -2.73 9.77 0.87
CA LEU A 155 -3.52 10.42 -0.16
C LEU A 155 -4.76 11.11 0.41
N ALA A 156 -5.51 10.47 1.31
CA ALA A 156 -6.70 11.05 1.93
C ALA A 156 -6.38 12.35 2.69
N VAL A 157 -5.31 12.36 3.50
CA VAL A 157 -4.89 13.57 4.23
C VAL A 157 -4.38 14.64 3.26
N ALA A 158 -3.63 14.28 2.21
CA ALA A 158 -3.16 15.22 1.21
C ALA A 158 -4.32 15.89 0.47
N THR A 159 -5.28 15.11 -0.03
CA THR A 159 -6.45 15.62 -0.73
C THR A 159 -7.34 16.46 0.18
N ALA A 160 -7.51 16.06 1.46
CA ALA A 160 -8.27 16.86 2.43
C ALA A 160 -7.59 18.20 2.74
N ARG A 161 -6.26 18.21 2.89
CA ARG A 161 -5.45 19.42 3.08
C ARG A 161 -5.59 20.36 1.89
N ASP A 162 -5.46 19.85 0.68
CA ASP A 162 -5.52 20.67 -0.54
C ASP A 162 -6.92 21.24 -0.73
N ALA A 163 -7.96 20.41 -0.59
CA ALA A 163 -9.34 20.87 -0.64
C ALA A 163 -9.66 21.94 0.42
N LEU A 164 -9.10 21.82 1.63
CA LEU A 164 -9.27 22.83 2.68
C LEU A 164 -8.61 24.16 2.29
N LEU A 165 -7.36 24.12 1.85
CA LEU A 165 -6.59 25.32 1.49
C LEU A 165 -7.15 25.99 0.24
N ASP A 166 -7.47 25.23 -0.80
CA ASP A 166 -8.06 25.75 -2.04
C ASP A 166 -9.40 26.45 -1.77
N ARG A 167 -10.24 25.90 -0.87
CA ARG A 167 -11.48 26.57 -0.44
C ARG A 167 -11.21 27.89 0.28
N ARG A 168 -10.15 27.97 1.09
CA ARG A 168 -9.76 29.20 1.79
C ARG A 168 -9.16 30.24 0.83
N LEU A 169 -8.37 29.81 -0.15
CA LEU A 169 -7.84 30.66 -1.23
C LEU A 169 -8.99 31.25 -2.05
N ALA A 170 -9.93 30.41 -2.49
CA ALA A 170 -11.11 30.84 -3.24
C ALA A 170 -11.98 31.84 -2.43
N ALA A 171 -12.16 31.60 -1.13
CA ALA A 171 -12.89 32.53 -0.25
C ALA A 171 -12.22 33.91 -0.12
N LYS A 172 -10.92 34.01 -0.43
CA LYS A 172 -10.16 35.27 -0.50
C LYS A 172 -10.07 35.86 -1.91
N GLY A 173 -10.73 35.25 -2.89
CA GLY A 173 -10.70 35.69 -4.28
C GLY A 173 -9.45 35.27 -5.06
N SER A 174 -8.64 34.35 -4.54
CA SER A 174 -7.51 33.77 -5.28
C SER A 174 -8.00 32.66 -6.22
N ALA A 175 -7.41 32.60 -7.42
CA ALA A 175 -7.61 31.52 -8.38
C ALA A 175 -6.53 30.42 -8.29
N GLU A 176 -5.56 30.61 -7.39
CA GLU A 176 -4.45 29.68 -7.18
C GLU A 176 -4.87 28.47 -6.33
N THR A 177 -4.05 27.42 -6.35
CA THR A 177 -4.27 26.18 -5.59
C THR A 177 -3.00 25.76 -4.85
N VAL A 178 -3.11 24.79 -3.95
CA VAL A 178 -1.92 24.15 -3.36
C VAL A 178 -1.01 23.56 -4.43
N ALA A 179 -1.56 23.06 -5.53
CA ALA A 179 -0.78 22.48 -6.62
C ALA A 179 0.09 23.52 -7.35
N SER A 180 -0.35 24.77 -7.46
CA SER A 180 0.43 25.84 -8.11
C SER A 180 1.35 26.59 -7.14
N LEU A 181 0.89 26.89 -5.92
CA LEU A 181 1.65 27.65 -4.93
C LEU A 181 2.60 26.81 -4.07
N GLY A 182 2.38 25.50 -4.05
CA GLY A 182 2.91 24.63 -3.00
C GLY A 182 2.25 24.90 -1.64
N LEU A 183 2.50 24.00 -0.69
CA LEU A 183 1.86 24.04 0.64
C LEU A 183 2.13 25.35 1.40
N VAL A 184 3.39 25.78 1.45
CA VAL A 184 3.78 26.98 2.22
C VAL A 184 3.17 28.24 1.62
N GLY A 185 3.22 28.40 0.29
CA GLY A 185 2.62 29.54 -0.41
C GLY A 185 1.10 29.60 -0.20
N ALA A 186 0.43 28.46 -0.40
CA ALA A 186 -1.01 28.36 -0.17
C ALA A 186 -1.40 28.71 1.27
N CYS A 187 -0.65 28.25 2.28
CA CYS A 187 -0.89 28.61 3.68
C CYS A 187 -0.75 30.12 3.92
N VAL A 188 0.33 30.74 3.42
CA VAL A 188 0.57 32.19 3.57
C VAL A 188 -0.57 33.00 2.96
N GLU A 189 -0.95 32.69 1.72
CA GLU A 189 -1.99 33.42 1.01
C GLU A 189 -3.39 33.16 1.60
N ALA A 190 -3.69 31.91 1.95
CA ALA A 190 -4.91 31.53 2.66
C ALA A 190 -4.95 32.09 4.11
N GLY A 191 -3.84 32.62 4.63
CA GLY A 191 -3.72 33.10 6.01
C GLY A 191 -3.88 31.99 7.04
N VAL A 192 -3.48 30.77 6.68
CA VAL A 192 -3.50 29.58 7.52
C VAL A 192 -2.12 29.40 8.14
N LYS A 193 -2.05 29.45 9.45
CA LYS A 193 -0.82 29.27 10.26
C LYS A 193 -0.64 27.82 10.69
N GLY A 194 -1.69 27.00 10.67
CA GLY A 194 -1.61 25.57 10.98
C GLY A 194 -2.79 24.76 10.48
N VAL A 195 -2.54 23.46 10.26
CA VAL A 195 -3.56 22.45 9.92
C VAL A 195 -3.52 21.37 10.99
N GLN A 196 -4.68 21.00 11.52
CA GLN A 196 -4.84 19.94 12.51
C GLN A 196 -5.53 18.71 11.90
N ILE A 197 -5.18 17.53 12.39
CA ILE A 197 -5.86 16.27 12.07
C ILE A 197 -6.45 15.73 13.36
N LEU A 198 -7.78 15.78 13.47
CA LEU A 198 -8.50 15.34 14.66
C LEU A 198 -8.83 13.84 14.54
N VAL A 199 -8.53 13.06 15.56
CA VAL A 199 -8.67 11.60 15.53
C VAL A 199 -9.23 11.02 16.83
N ALA A 200 -9.76 9.80 16.77
CA ALA A 200 -10.01 8.94 17.94
C ALA A 200 -9.48 7.53 17.64
N ALA A 201 -8.70 6.95 18.57
CA ALA A 201 -7.99 5.68 18.42
C ALA A 201 -7.35 5.47 17.02
N ALA A 202 -6.73 6.52 16.46
CA ALA A 202 -6.19 6.43 15.11
C ALA A 202 -5.05 5.42 15.01
N HIS A 203 -5.04 4.70 13.88
CA HIS A 203 -3.89 3.89 13.51
C HIS A 203 -2.64 4.77 13.32
N SER A 204 -1.46 4.22 13.67
CA SER A 204 -0.17 4.93 13.59
C SER A 204 0.15 5.53 12.21
N SER A 205 -0.48 5.02 11.14
CA SER A 205 -0.35 5.55 9.78
C SER A 205 -0.83 6.99 9.62
N ILE A 206 -1.75 7.49 10.46
CA ILE A 206 -2.17 8.90 10.40
C ILE A 206 -1.03 9.83 10.83
N GLY A 207 -0.31 9.49 11.92
CA GLY A 207 0.89 10.20 12.32
C GLY A 207 2.00 10.14 11.26
N LYS A 208 2.14 9.00 10.57
CA LYS A 208 3.07 8.88 9.44
C LYS A 208 2.66 9.79 8.28
N ALA A 209 1.39 9.81 7.91
CA ALA A 209 0.86 10.69 6.86
C ALA A 209 1.12 12.17 7.18
N ALA A 210 0.84 12.61 8.41
CA ALA A 210 1.14 13.97 8.85
C ALA A 210 2.63 14.32 8.73
N GLY A 211 3.52 13.38 9.08
CA GLY A 211 4.96 13.56 8.94
C GLY A 211 5.42 13.65 7.48
N VAL A 212 4.96 12.73 6.62
CA VAL A 212 5.32 12.68 5.19
C VAL A 212 4.85 13.93 4.45
N LEU A 213 3.66 14.43 4.78
CA LEU A 213 3.06 15.60 4.13
C LEU A 213 3.57 16.95 4.66
N GLY A 214 4.52 16.94 5.60
CA GLY A 214 5.06 18.17 6.20
C GLY A 214 4.09 18.88 7.16
N LEU A 215 2.98 18.24 7.54
CA LEU A 215 2.01 18.78 8.51
C LEU A 215 2.50 18.64 9.96
N GLY A 216 3.39 17.67 10.21
CA GLY A 216 3.97 17.41 11.52
C GLY A 216 3.11 16.51 12.40
N ARG A 217 3.74 15.52 13.03
CA ARG A 217 3.06 14.55 13.94
C ARG A 217 2.37 15.23 15.12
N GLY A 218 2.94 16.34 15.62
CA GLY A 218 2.38 17.10 16.72
C GLY A 218 1.03 17.76 16.40
N ASN A 219 0.64 17.82 15.13
CA ASN A 219 -0.66 18.35 14.70
C ASN A 219 -1.76 17.29 14.56
N VAL A 220 -1.44 16.01 14.83
CA VAL A 220 -2.46 14.97 15.03
C VAL A 220 -2.95 15.06 16.48
N ARG A 221 -4.23 15.40 16.65
CA ARG A 221 -4.85 15.65 17.96
C ARG A 221 -5.85 14.56 18.28
N ASP A 222 -5.58 13.85 19.38
CA ASP A 222 -6.53 12.90 19.94
C ASP A 222 -7.67 13.67 20.62
N VAL A 223 -8.88 13.44 20.13
CA VAL A 223 -10.13 14.02 20.62
C VAL A 223 -11.09 12.90 21.06
N SER A 224 -10.55 11.78 21.53
CA SER A 224 -11.34 10.66 22.04
C SER A 224 -12.04 11.01 23.35
N VAL A 225 -13.14 10.30 23.62
CA VAL A 225 -13.78 10.24 24.93
C VAL A 225 -12.84 9.52 25.90
N GLU A 226 -12.71 10.06 27.12
CA GLU A 226 -11.88 9.44 28.16
C GLU A 226 -12.45 8.07 28.56
N GLY A 227 -11.58 7.05 28.63
CA GLY A 227 -11.99 5.66 28.88
C GLY A 227 -12.61 4.93 27.68
N GLU A 228 -12.94 5.65 26.59
CA GLU A 228 -13.55 5.09 25.39
C GLU A 228 -12.81 5.59 24.13
N PRO A 229 -11.55 5.17 23.91
CA PRO A 229 -10.69 5.74 22.87
C PRO A 229 -11.23 5.56 21.45
N TRP A 230 -12.15 4.61 21.21
CA TRP A 230 -12.81 4.40 19.92
C TRP A 230 -13.93 5.39 19.63
N ARG A 231 -14.34 6.23 20.60
CA ARG A 231 -15.41 7.23 20.43
C ARG A 231 -14.82 8.63 20.31
N LEU A 232 -15.24 9.36 19.28
CA LEU A 232 -14.99 10.79 19.12
C LEU A 232 -15.81 11.59 20.14
N ASP A 233 -15.14 12.45 20.90
CA ASP A 233 -15.78 13.46 21.73
C ASP A 233 -16.12 14.68 20.86
N LEU A 234 -17.41 14.84 20.54
CA LEU A 234 -17.87 15.90 19.64
C LEU A 234 -17.68 17.31 20.23
N GLU A 235 -17.66 17.46 21.55
CA GLU A 235 -17.38 18.77 22.17
C GLU A 235 -15.90 19.11 22.06
N LYS A 236 -15.01 18.15 22.28
CA LYS A 236 -13.56 18.35 22.00
C LYS A 236 -13.32 18.63 20.52
N VAL A 237 -14.01 17.94 19.62
CA VAL A 237 -13.94 18.21 18.17
C VAL A 237 -14.34 19.66 17.87
N ARG A 238 -15.49 20.12 18.35
CA ARG A 238 -15.95 21.51 18.14
C ARG A 238 -14.96 22.52 18.72
N LYS A 239 -14.45 22.26 19.93
CA LYS A 239 -13.46 23.11 20.59
C LYS A 239 -12.17 23.21 19.80
N GLU A 240 -11.60 22.10 19.36
CA GLU A 240 -10.36 22.09 18.58
C GLU A 240 -10.55 22.69 17.19
N ALA A 241 -11.64 22.34 16.48
CA ALA A 241 -11.95 22.88 15.16
C ALA A 241 -12.25 24.39 15.16
N GLY A 242 -12.67 24.94 16.30
CA GLY A 242 -12.92 26.38 16.49
C GLY A 242 -11.68 27.19 16.89
N ARG A 243 -10.51 26.56 17.10
CA ARG A 243 -9.28 27.29 17.41
C ARG A 243 -8.86 28.10 16.19
N GLU A 244 -8.44 29.35 16.42
CA GLU A 244 -7.84 30.14 15.36
C GLU A 244 -6.58 29.44 14.85
N GLY A 245 -6.60 29.14 13.55
CA GLY A 245 -5.53 28.49 12.81
C GLY A 245 -4.99 29.41 11.73
#